data_AF-A0A5B9W491-F1
#
_entry.id   AF-A0A5B9W491-F1
#
_cell.length_a   1.000
_cell.length_b   1.000
_cell.length_c   1.000
_cell.angle_alpha   90.00
_cell.angle_beta   90.00
_cell.angle_gamma   90.00
#
_symmetry.space_group_name_H-M   'P 1'
#
loop_
_entity.id
_entity.type
_entity.pdbx_description
1 polymer ?
#
loop_
_entity_poly.entity_id
_entity_poly.type
_entity_poly.pdbx_seq_one_letter_code
_entity_poly.pdbx_strand_id
1 'polypeptide(L)'
;MAFLRGMVVVGLLAGPVAADDGKGPAAGSRVAAEPEAPAISASWPADIRAELERIDGLHRSIVRGGPVEGWRFETVRAGYQAVLKRAGGQPGLEDALRDRLARVSRDEQASRAAREIESILAKGRRVDADVEAVRRNLGRAERARARNFEAVGFIQPSARMIEGRKLFALIGSKGAAIAYLDIPPGINPAPYYVCRSGIRGRVRYSEELRSRLITVRDIVRLEGD
;
A
#
# COMPACT_ATOMS: atom_id res chain seq x y z
N MET A 1 0.18 13.71 44.25
CA MET A 1 -0.37 13.10 43.02
C MET A 1 0.17 13.87 41.82
N ALA A 2 1.06 13.27 41.03
CA ALA A 2 1.34 13.67 39.65
C ALA A 2 2.06 12.49 38.97
N PHE A 3 1.36 11.83 38.06
CA PHE A 3 1.88 10.78 37.18
C PHE A 3 2.77 11.43 36.11
N LEU A 4 4.05 11.09 36.08
CA LEU A 4 4.93 11.30 34.92
C LEU A 4 5.13 9.95 34.24
N ARG A 5 4.32 9.69 33.21
CA ARG A 5 4.51 8.58 32.28
C ARG A 5 5.59 9.01 31.26
N GLY A 6 6.66 8.22 31.22
CA GLY A 6 7.70 8.33 30.20
C GLY A 6 7.15 8.02 28.81
N MET A 7 7.53 8.86 27.84
CA MET A 7 7.29 8.66 26.43
C MET A 7 8.67 8.51 25.76
N VAL A 8 8.90 7.32 25.23
CA VAL A 8 10.11 6.92 24.51
C VAL A 8 10.14 7.61 23.16
N VAL A 9 11.21 8.37 22.89
CA VAL A 9 11.53 8.91 21.57
C VAL A 9 12.41 7.89 20.85
N VAL A 10 11.88 7.24 19.83
CA VAL A 10 12.67 6.43 18.89
C VAL A 10 13.17 7.37 17.79
N GLY A 11 14.47 7.70 17.85
CA GLY A 11 15.16 8.44 16.80
C GLY A 11 15.44 7.54 15.61
N LEU A 12 14.93 7.93 14.44
CA LEU A 12 15.28 7.33 13.15
C LEU A 12 16.48 8.12 12.57
N LEU A 13 17.68 7.55 12.64
CA LEU A 13 18.85 8.06 11.93
C LEU A 13 18.88 7.43 10.53
N ALA A 14 18.92 8.30 9.51
CA ALA A 14 19.13 7.95 8.12
C ALA A 14 20.58 7.50 7.88
N GLY A 15 20.75 6.30 7.33
CA GLY A 15 22.02 5.82 6.78
C GLY A 15 22.12 6.09 5.27
N PRO A 16 23.34 6.16 4.72
CA PRO A 16 23.60 6.57 3.34
C PRO A 16 23.28 5.48 2.32
N VAL A 17 22.83 5.94 1.14
CA VAL A 17 22.64 5.15 -0.09
C VAL A 17 24.00 4.73 -0.63
N ALA A 18 24.30 3.44 -0.57
CA ALA A 18 25.34 2.80 -1.37
C ALA A 18 24.67 2.11 -2.56
N ALA A 19 25.09 2.47 -3.77
CA ALA A 19 24.80 1.74 -4.99
C ALA A 19 25.54 0.40 -4.93
N ASP A 20 24.79 -0.70 -4.97
CA ASP A 20 25.32 -2.06 -5.15
C ASP A 20 24.79 -2.59 -6.47
N ASP A 21 25.73 -2.76 -7.40
CA ASP A 21 25.51 -3.31 -8.73
C ASP A 21 25.18 -4.79 -8.65
N GLY A 22 24.01 -5.15 -9.20
CA GLY A 22 23.86 -6.35 -10.01
C GLY A 22 24.33 -7.68 -9.41
N LYS A 23 23.67 -8.18 -8.37
CA LYS A 23 23.48 -9.62 -8.18
C LYS A 23 22.31 -9.93 -7.23
N GLY A 24 21.08 -9.78 -7.73
CA GLY A 24 19.92 -10.30 -7.00
C GLY A 24 20.14 -11.81 -6.74
N PRO A 25 19.97 -12.30 -5.51
CA PRO A 25 19.91 -13.73 -5.30
C PRO A 25 18.70 -14.21 -6.08
N ALA A 26 18.94 -14.98 -7.13
CA ALA A 26 17.94 -15.82 -7.72
C ALA A 26 17.35 -16.64 -6.57
N ALA A 27 16.20 -16.21 -6.06
CA ALA A 27 15.29 -17.05 -5.32
C ALA A 27 14.77 -18.07 -6.33
N GLY A 28 15.64 -19.02 -6.67
CA GLY A 28 15.25 -20.35 -7.07
C GLY A 28 14.47 -20.89 -5.89
N SER A 29 13.18 -20.57 -5.87
CA SER A 29 12.18 -21.37 -5.21
C SER A 29 12.41 -22.77 -5.74
N ARG A 30 13.19 -23.55 -4.98
CA ARG A 30 13.18 -24.99 -5.07
C ARG A 30 11.73 -25.32 -4.80
N VAL A 31 10.98 -25.53 -5.88
CA VAL A 31 9.74 -26.28 -5.87
C VAL A 31 10.14 -27.59 -5.20
N ALA A 32 9.92 -27.66 -3.89
CA ALA A 32 9.99 -28.91 -3.16
C ALA A 32 9.08 -29.84 -3.96
N ALA A 33 9.67 -30.90 -4.51
CA ALA A 33 8.98 -31.86 -5.33
C ALA A 33 7.62 -32.11 -4.69
N GLU A 34 6.57 -31.70 -5.40
CA GLU A 34 5.20 -31.90 -4.98
C GLU A 34 5.12 -33.39 -4.65
N PRO A 35 4.75 -33.80 -3.41
CA PRO A 35 4.81 -35.22 -3.08
C PRO A 35 3.98 -35.95 -4.13
N GLU A 36 4.54 -36.91 -4.85
CA GLU A 36 3.70 -37.67 -5.79
C GLU A 36 2.56 -38.29 -4.98
N ALA A 37 1.36 -38.32 -5.55
CA ALA A 37 0.24 -39.00 -4.90
C ALA A 37 0.69 -40.42 -4.53
N PRO A 38 0.36 -40.93 -3.33
CA PRO A 38 0.82 -42.25 -2.91
C PRO A 38 0.44 -43.26 -3.99
N ALA A 39 1.42 -44.02 -4.48
CA ALA A 39 1.21 -44.92 -5.61
C ALA A 39 -0.01 -45.83 -5.36
N ILE A 40 -0.87 -45.97 -6.38
CA ILE A 40 -1.99 -46.89 -6.29
C ILE A 40 -1.42 -48.30 -6.32
N SER A 41 -1.60 -49.06 -5.23
CA SER A 41 -1.03 -50.40 -5.14
C SER A 41 -1.76 -51.36 -6.07
N ALA A 42 -0.99 -52.14 -6.85
CA ALA A 42 -1.53 -53.24 -7.64
C ALA A 42 -2.17 -54.35 -6.79
N SER A 43 -1.90 -54.38 -5.47
CA SER A 43 -2.51 -55.32 -4.53
C SER A 43 -3.94 -54.95 -4.10
N TRP A 44 -4.42 -53.75 -4.41
CA TRP A 44 -5.78 -53.32 -4.07
C TRP A 44 -6.81 -53.84 -5.08
N PRO A 45 -8.08 -54.02 -4.67
CA PRO A 45 -9.16 -54.41 -5.57
C PRO A 45 -9.25 -53.52 -6.82
N ALA A 46 -9.47 -54.12 -8.00
CA ALA A 46 -9.40 -53.40 -9.28
C ALA A 46 -10.46 -52.29 -9.41
N ASP A 47 -11.63 -52.50 -8.83
CA ASP A 47 -12.71 -51.51 -8.72
C ASP A 47 -12.30 -50.30 -7.88
N ILE A 48 -11.62 -50.53 -6.74
CA ILE A 48 -11.09 -49.46 -5.89
C ILE A 48 -9.99 -48.69 -6.62
N ARG A 49 -9.09 -49.38 -7.34
CA ARG A 49 -8.03 -48.72 -8.11
C ARG A 49 -8.61 -47.80 -9.19
N ALA A 50 -9.55 -48.29 -9.99
CA ALA A 50 -10.18 -47.49 -11.05
C ALA A 50 -10.93 -46.28 -10.49
N GLU A 51 -11.58 -46.43 -9.33
CA GLU A 51 -12.21 -45.33 -8.61
C GLU A 51 -11.19 -44.28 -8.16
N LEU A 52 -10.09 -44.72 -7.56
CA LEU A 52 -9.02 -43.84 -7.10
C LEU A 52 -8.33 -43.12 -8.25
N GLU A 53 -8.07 -43.79 -9.37
CA GLU A 53 -7.48 -43.16 -10.57
C GLU A 53 -8.38 -42.04 -11.10
N ARG A 54 -9.70 -42.24 -11.08
CA ARG A 54 -10.66 -41.22 -11.49
C ARG A 54 -10.66 -40.02 -10.55
N ILE A 55 -10.68 -40.27 -9.24
CA ILE A 55 -10.67 -39.19 -8.23
C ILE A 55 -9.34 -38.44 -8.26
N ASP A 56 -8.21 -39.15 -8.34
CA ASP A 56 -6.86 -38.58 -8.48
C ASP A 56 -6.75 -37.76 -9.80
N GLY A 57 -7.37 -38.23 -10.88
CA GLY A 57 -7.47 -37.50 -12.15
C GLY A 57 -8.23 -36.18 -12.01
N LEU A 58 -9.38 -36.20 -11.33
CA LEU A 58 -10.16 -34.99 -11.04
C LEU A 58 -9.37 -34.01 -10.16
N HIS A 59 -8.74 -34.50 -9.09
CA HIS A 59 -7.87 -33.69 -8.23
C HIS A 59 -6.77 -32.98 -9.04
N ARG A 60 -6.05 -33.72 -9.89
CA ARG A 60 -5.01 -33.15 -10.77
C ARG A 60 -5.58 -32.13 -11.75
N SER A 61 -6.77 -32.36 -12.31
CA SER A 61 -7.40 -31.40 -13.23
C SER A 61 -7.75 -30.08 -12.54
N ILE A 62 -8.15 -30.10 -11.26
CA ILE A 62 -8.44 -28.89 -10.49
C ILE A 62 -7.14 -28.12 -10.22
N VAL A 63 -6.11 -28.82 -9.70
CA VAL A 63 -4.83 -28.21 -9.35
C VAL A 63 -4.11 -27.62 -10.57
N ARG A 64 -4.15 -28.30 -11.72
CA ARG A 64 -3.48 -27.86 -12.95
C ARG A 64 -4.35 -26.95 -13.84
N GLY A 65 -5.66 -27.06 -13.72
CA GLY A 65 -6.62 -26.43 -14.63
C GLY A 65 -6.91 -24.97 -14.34
N GLY A 66 -6.44 -24.43 -13.20
CA GLY A 66 -6.73 -23.05 -12.87
C GLY A 66 -5.98 -22.51 -11.66
N PRO A 67 -6.18 -21.21 -11.40
CA PRO A 67 -5.58 -20.52 -10.27
C PRO A 67 -6.10 -21.03 -8.91
N VAL A 68 -5.27 -20.88 -7.87
CA VAL A 68 -5.46 -21.49 -6.54
C VAL A 68 -6.76 -21.04 -5.85
N GLU A 69 -7.17 -19.79 -6.03
CA GLU A 69 -8.42 -19.25 -5.50
C GLU A 69 -9.67 -19.92 -6.10
N GLY A 70 -9.54 -20.48 -7.31
CA GLY A 70 -10.62 -21.09 -8.07
C GLY A 70 -10.84 -22.55 -7.73
N TRP A 71 -9.91 -23.16 -7.00
CA TRP A 71 -9.98 -24.59 -6.70
C TRP A 71 -11.21 -24.95 -5.86
N ARG A 72 -11.84 -26.07 -6.20
CA ARG A 72 -13.04 -26.64 -5.54
C ARG A 72 -12.86 -28.14 -5.43
N PHE A 73 -12.72 -28.65 -4.20
CA PHE A 73 -12.36 -30.06 -3.94
C PHE A 73 -13.48 -30.85 -3.26
N GLU A 74 -14.69 -30.30 -3.16
CA GLU A 74 -15.82 -30.91 -2.46
C GLU A 74 -16.12 -32.31 -3.01
N THR A 75 -16.18 -32.45 -4.34
CA THR A 75 -16.40 -33.74 -5.02
C THR A 75 -15.23 -34.70 -4.83
N VAL A 76 -14.00 -34.20 -4.87
CA VAL A 76 -12.78 -35.02 -4.67
C VAL A 76 -12.73 -35.58 -3.24
N ARG A 77 -12.96 -34.73 -2.25
CA ARG A 77 -13.03 -35.14 -0.83
C ARG A 77 -14.13 -36.18 -0.61
N ALA A 78 -15.33 -35.92 -1.12
CA ALA A 78 -16.45 -36.85 -0.99
C ALA A 78 -16.13 -38.21 -1.62
N GLY A 79 -15.45 -38.22 -2.77
CA GLY A 79 -14.95 -39.43 -3.43
C GLY A 79 -14.02 -40.23 -2.53
N TYR A 80 -12.94 -39.62 -2.03
CA TYR A 80 -12.01 -40.33 -1.14
C TYR A 80 -12.67 -40.83 0.16
N GLN A 81 -13.57 -40.05 0.76
CA GLN A 81 -14.32 -40.47 1.95
C GLN A 81 -15.24 -41.67 1.66
N ALA A 82 -15.87 -41.72 0.49
CA ALA A 82 -16.70 -42.84 0.08
C ALA A 82 -15.88 -44.12 -0.17
N VAL A 83 -14.66 -44.00 -0.67
CA VAL A 83 -13.72 -45.14 -0.78
C VAL A 83 -13.26 -45.58 0.61
N LEU A 84 -12.90 -44.65 1.49
CA LEU A 84 -12.44 -44.95 2.85
C LEU A 84 -13.49 -45.73 3.67
N LYS A 85 -14.77 -45.36 3.55
CA LYS A 85 -15.87 -46.09 4.21
C LYS A 85 -16.00 -47.55 3.75
N ARG A 86 -15.60 -47.86 2.51
CA ARG A 86 -15.67 -49.20 1.91
C ARG A 86 -14.40 -50.03 2.11
N ALA A 87 -13.28 -49.39 2.43
CA ALA A 87 -11.96 -50.02 2.55
C ALA A 87 -11.78 -50.96 3.76
N GLY A 88 -12.78 -51.05 4.65
CA GLY A 88 -12.69 -51.63 5.99
C GLY A 88 -11.84 -52.89 6.09
N GLY A 89 -10.78 -52.82 6.89
CA GLY A 89 -9.89 -53.95 7.19
C GLY A 89 -8.61 -54.02 6.35
N GLN A 90 -8.36 -53.08 5.44
CA GLN A 90 -7.12 -52.97 4.68
C GLN A 90 -6.28 -51.76 5.15
N PRO A 91 -5.37 -51.94 6.14
CA PRO A 91 -4.66 -50.80 6.76
C PRO A 91 -3.85 -49.98 5.74
N GLY A 92 -3.16 -50.62 4.81
CA GLY A 92 -2.40 -49.90 3.78
C GLY A 92 -3.25 -49.08 2.80
N LEU A 93 -4.50 -49.48 2.55
CA LEU A 93 -5.43 -48.70 1.73
C LEU A 93 -6.01 -47.52 2.53
N GLU A 94 -6.36 -47.75 3.79
CA GLU A 94 -6.85 -46.70 4.68
C GLU A 94 -5.81 -45.59 4.88
N ASP A 95 -4.55 -45.93 5.10
CA ASP A 95 -3.47 -44.96 5.28
C ASP A 95 -3.23 -44.15 4.00
N ALA A 96 -3.19 -44.81 2.84
CA ALA A 96 -3.06 -44.13 1.56
C ALA A 96 -4.24 -43.18 1.25
N LEU A 97 -5.45 -43.49 1.72
CA LEU A 97 -6.63 -42.63 1.62
C LEU A 97 -6.57 -41.45 2.61
N ARG A 98 -6.08 -41.67 3.83
CA ARG A 98 -5.85 -40.60 4.82
C ARG A 98 -4.83 -39.60 4.28
N ASP A 99 -3.74 -40.05 3.68
CA ASP A 99 -2.72 -39.19 3.08
C ASP A 99 -3.29 -38.32 1.94
N ARG A 100 -4.13 -38.92 1.08
CA ARG A 100 -4.84 -38.19 0.01
C ARG A 100 -5.79 -37.15 0.58
N LEU A 101 -6.57 -37.49 1.60
CA LEU A 101 -7.47 -36.55 2.28
C LEU A 101 -6.70 -35.41 2.96
N ALA A 102 -5.53 -35.70 3.53
CA ALA A 102 -4.65 -34.68 4.11
C ALA A 102 -4.10 -33.73 3.05
N ARG A 103 -3.72 -34.24 1.86
CA ARG A 103 -3.36 -33.42 0.70
C ARG A 103 -4.52 -32.50 0.28
N VAL A 104 -5.71 -33.04 0.03
CA VAL A 104 -6.89 -32.24 -0.34
C VAL A 104 -7.16 -31.15 0.69
N SER A 105 -6.99 -31.47 1.98
CA SER A 105 -7.20 -30.50 3.05
C SER A 105 -6.18 -29.36 3.03
N ARG A 106 -4.92 -29.63 2.68
CA ARG A 106 -3.89 -28.59 2.47
C ARG A 106 -4.22 -27.72 1.26
N ASP A 107 -4.62 -28.31 0.14
CA ASP A 107 -4.95 -27.56 -1.07
C ASP A 107 -6.17 -26.65 -0.87
N GLU A 108 -7.17 -27.10 -0.10
CA GLU A 108 -8.28 -26.25 0.29
C GLU A 108 -7.89 -25.10 1.23
N GLN A 109 -6.97 -25.34 2.17
CA GLN A 109 -6.43 -24.28 3.00
C GLN A 109 -5.71 -23.23 2.15
N ALA A 110 -4.90 -23.67 1.18
CA ALA A 110 -4.24 -22.78 0.23
C ALA A 110 -5.25 -21.97 -0.60
N SER A 111 -6.32 -22.61 -1.10
CA SER A 111 -7.39 -21.93 -1.83
C SER A 111 -8.12 -20.89 -0.99
N ARG A 112 -8.43 -21.20 0.28
CA ARG A 112 -9.04 -20.24 1.22
C ARG A 112 -8.11 -19.05 1.50
N ALA A 113 -6.84 -19.31 1.77
CA ALA A 113 -5.86 -18.26 2.02
C ALA A 113 -5.69 -17.33 0.80
N ALA A 114 -5.65 -17.90 -0.41
CA ALA A 114 -5.58 -17.12 -1.64
C ALA A 114 -6.77 -16.16 -1.79
N ARG A 115 -8.00 -16.65 -1.58
CA ARG A 115 -9.22 -15.80 -1.63
C ARG A 115 -9.21 -14.69 -0.58
N GLU A 116 -8.71 -14.98 0.62
CA GLU A 116 -8.60 -13.99 1.68
C GLU A 116 -7.62 -12.88 1.32
N ILE A 117 -6.45 -13.23 0.78
CA ILE A 117 -5.46 -12.27 0.28
C ILE A 117 -6.07 -11.39 -0.81
N GLU A 118 -6.77 -11.97 -1.79
CA GLU A 118 -7.42 -11.20 -2.85
C GLU A 118 -8.47 -10.21 -2.31
N SER A 119 -9.26 -10.64 -1.32
CA SER A 119 -10.24 -9.79 -0.65
C SER A 119 -9.59 -8.60 0.05
N ILE A 120 -8.48 -8.85 0.77
CA ILE A 120 -7.70 -7.79 1.44
C ILE A 120 -7.13 -6.81 0.41
N LEU A 121 -6.54 -7.30 -0.67
CA LEU A 121 -5.98 -6.46 -1.74
C LEU A 121 -7.07 -5.65 -2.44
N ALA A 122 -8.25 -6.23 -2.68
CA ALA A 122 -9.38 -5.52 -3.27
C ALA A 122 -9.87 -4.38 -2.36
N LYS A 123 -9.90 -4.60 -1.04
CA LYS A 123 -10.22 -3.55 -0.06
C LYS A 123 -9.16 -2.45 -0.05
N GLY A 124 -7.87 -2.80 -0.08
CA GLY A 124 -6.77 -1.83 -0.14
C GLY A 124 -6.88 -0.90 -1.35
N ARG A 125 -7.09 -1.46 -2.54
CA ARG A 125 -7.27 -0.66 -3.78
C ARG A 125 -8.42 0.34 -3.70
N ARG A 126 -9.51 -0.01 -3.01
CA ARG A 126 -10.65 0.92 -2.81
C ARG A 126 -10.27 2.08 -1.90
N VAL A 127 -9.62 1.78 -0.78
CA VAL A 127 -9.14 2.81 0.16
C VAL A 127 -8.16 3.76 -0.53
N ASP A 128 -7.22 3.22 -1.31
CA ASP A 128 -6.27 4.05 -2.05
C ASP A 128 -6.97 4.95 -3.07
N ALA A 129 -7.97 4.43 -3.79
CA ALA A 129 -8.78 5.20 -4.73
C ALA A 129 -9.56 6.33 -4.03
N ASP A 130 -10.12 6.05 -2.84
CA ASP A 130 -10.85 7.03 -2.04
C ASP A 130 -9.91 8.13 -1.52
N VAL A 131 -8.72 7.76 -1.01
CA VAL A 131 -7.70 8.72 -0.57
C VAL A 131 -7.27 9.63 -1.71
N GLU A 132 -7.03 9.08 -2.89
CA GLU A 132 -6.68 9.88 -4.08
C GLU A 132 -7.83 10.77 -4.54
N ALA A 133 -9.09 10.32 -4.43
CA ALA A 133 -10.25 11.17 -4.71
C ALA A 133 -10.33 12.36 -3.73
N VAL A 134 -10.15 12.11 -2.44
CA VAL A 134 -10.11 13.16 -1.40
C VAL A 134 -8.97 14.14 -1.67
N ARG A 135 -7.76 13.65 -1.96
CA ARG A 135 -6.60 14.50 -2.31
C ARG A 135 -6.89 15.39 -3.52
N ARG A 136 -7.50 14.84 -4.58
CA ARG A 136 -7.88 15.62 -5.77
C ARG A 136 -8.92 16.68 -5.45
N ASN A 137 -9.92 16.36 -4.63
CA ASN A 137 -10.98 17.28 -4.23
C ASN A 137 -10.42 18.43 -3.39
N LEU A 138 -9.58 18.11 -2.39
CA LEU A 138 -8.87 19.12 -1.60
C LEU A 138 -8.00 20.01 -2.49
N GLY A 139 -7.20 19.41 -3.39
CA GLY A 139 -6.39 20.19 -4.34
C GLY A 139 -7.21 21.06 -5.30
N ARG A 140 -8.46 20.69 -5.63
CA ARG A 140 -9.38 21.53 -6.42
C ARG A 140 -9.93 22.68 -5.58
N ALA A 141 -10.35 22.42 -4.35
CA ALA A 141 -10.83 23.43 -3.42
C ALA A 141 -9.74 24.46 -3.10
N GLU A 142 -8.50 24.00 -2.85
CA GLU A 142 -7.34 24.87 -2.64
C GLU A 142 -7.07 25.77 -3.86
N ARG A 143 -7.08 25.21 -5.07
CA ARG A 143 -6.91 26.00 -6.30
C ARG A 143 -8.03 27.02 -6.47
N ALA A 144 -9.27 26.66 -6.12
CA ALA A 144 -10.38 27.59 -6.17
C ALA A 144 -10.21 28.77 -5.21
N ARG A 145 -9.76 28.51 -3.97
CA ARG A 145 -9.43 29.55 -2.98
C ARG A 145 -8.25 30.41 -3.47
N ALA A 146 -7.22 29.80 -4.06
CA ALA A 146 -6.02 30.49 -4.53
C ALA A 146 -6.29 31.48 -5.68
N ARG A 147 -7.34 31.30 -6.49
CA ARG A 147 -7.66 32.24 -7.60
C ARG A 147 -7.93 33.68 -7.15
N ASN A 148 -8.25 33.90 -5.87
CA ASN A 148 -8.52 35.23 -5.31
C ASN A 148 -7.25 35.93 -4.77
N PHE A 149 -6.09 35.30 -4.93
CA PHE A 149 -4.81 35.71 -4.39
C PHE A 149 -3.72 35.57 -5.44
N GLU A 150 -2.70 36.42 -5.36
CA GLU A 150 -1.55 36.35 -6.27
C GLU A 150 -0.61 35.20 -5.91
N ALA A 151 -0.55 34.89 -4.62
CA ALA A 151 0.14 33.72 -4.10
C ALA A 151 -0.47 33.28 -2.77
N VAL A 152 -0.35 31.99 -2.46
CA VAL A 152 -0.82 31.39 -1.21
C VAL A 152 0.29 30.54 -0.61
N GLY A 153 0.56 30.71 0.68
CA GLY A 153 1.61 29.95 1.36
C GLY A 153 1.77 30.33 2.83
N PHE A 154 2.82 29.84 3.46
CA PHE A 154 3.22 30.23 4.80
C PHE A 154 4.24 31.35 4.72
N ILE A 155 4.03 32.43 5.48
CA ILE A 155 4.98 33.53 5.55
C ILE A 155 6.07 33.13 6.55
N GLN A 156 7.33 33.17 6.12
CA GLN A 156 8.48 32.94 6.98
C GLN A 156 9.44 34.13 6.92
N PRO A 157 10.08 34.52 8.04
CA PRO A 157 11.17 35.48 8.02
C PRO A 157 12.28 35.02 7.07
N SER A 158 12.77 35.93 6.23
CA SER A 158 13.95 35.68 5.39
C SER A 158 15.12 36.55 5.83
N ALA A 159 16.34 36.12 5.47
CA ALA A 159 17.54 36.93 5.56
C ALA A 159 17.75 37.86 4.35
N ARG A 160 16.89 37.74 3.31
CA ARG A 160 16.99 38.55 2.09
C ARG A 160 16.53 40.00 2.33
N MET A 161 17.15 40.94 1.62
CA MET A 161 16.77 42.34 1.61
C MET A 161 16.75 42.89 0.19
N ILE A 162 15.97 43.95 -0.05
CA ILE A 162 16.01 44.73 -1.29
C ILE A 162 15.82 46.21 -0.94
N GLU A 163 16.61 47.12 -1.52
CA GLU A 163 16.53 48.57 -1.24
C GLU A 163 16.58 48.88 0.28
N GLY A 164 17.37 48.12 1.05
CA GLY A 164 17.47 48.27 2.51
C GLY A 164 16.27 47.74 3.31
N ARG A 165 15.27 47.13 2.67
CA ARG A 165 14.07 46.57 3.31
C ARG A 165 14.15 45.04 3.41
N LYS A 166 13.79 44.51 4.59
CA LYS A 166 13.77 43.06 4.86
C LYS A 166 12.61 42.39 4.13
N LEU A 167 12.91 41.29 3.43
CA LEU A 167 11.92 40.49 2.74
C LEU A 167 11.46 39.31 3.59
N PHE A 168 10.25 38.84 3.31
CA PHE A 168 9.72 37.59 3.86
C PHE A 168 9.65 36.54 2.75
N ALA A 169 9.89 35.28 3.08
CA ALA A 169 9.71 34.18 2.15
C ALA A 169 8.27 33.67 2.24
N LEU A 170 7.64 33.44 1.09
CA LEU A 170 6.38 32.72 1.01
C LEU A 170 6.66 31.27 0.64
N ILE A 171 6.32 30.35 1.55
CA ILE A 171 6.55 28.92 1.39
C ILE A 171 5.27 28.27 0.84
N GLY A 172 5.39 27.61 -0.32
CA GLY A 172 4.28 26.90 -0.96
C GLY A 172 3.97 25.55 -0.29
N SER A 173 2.93 24.87 -0.77
CA SER A 173 2.49 23.56 -0.24
C SER A 173 3.52 22.43 -0.38
N LYS A 174 4.55 22.62 -1.22
CA LYS A 174 5.67 21.68 -1.39
C LYS A 174 6.86 21.96 -0.43
N GLY A 175 6.74 22.93 0.48
CA GLY A 175 7.81 23.31 1.41
C GLY A 175 8.92 24.17 0.80
N ALA A 176 8.84 24.52 -0.49
CA ALA A 176 9.80 25.41 -1.16
C ALA A 176 9.31 26.86 -1.15
N ALA A 177 10.26 27.81 -1.15
CA ALA A 177 9.95 29.22 -1.34
C ALA A 177 9.44 29.47 -2.77
N ILE A 178 8.23 30.01 -2.89
CA ILE A 178 7.57 30.29 -4.18
C ILE A 178 7.60 31.77 -4.56
N ALA A 179 7.82 32.66 -3.59
CA ALA A 179 7.99 34.09 -3.79
C ALA A 179 8.67 34.74 -2.56
N TYR A 180 9.25 35.92 -2.77
CA TYR A 180 9.61 36.84 -1.71
C TYR A 180 8.56 37.95 -1.60
N LEU A 181 8.30 38.41 -0.38
CA LEU A 181 7.29 39.41 -0.07
C LEU A 181 7.98 40.69 0.41
N ASP A 182 7.69 41.78 -0.29
CA ASP A 182 7.99 43.14 0.15
C ASP A 182 6.75 43.68 0.86
N ILE A 183 6.79 43.65 2.20
CA ILE A 183 5.67 44.05 3.06
C ILE A 183 5.88 45.51 3.49
N PRO A 184 4.98 46.43 3.11
CA PRO A 184 5.14 47.84 3.45
C PRO A 184 5.04 48.08 4.97
N PRO A 185 5.70 49.13 5.49
CA PRO A 185 5.55 49.52 6.89
C PRO A 185 4.08 49.85 7.17
N GLY A 186 3.53 49.23 8.22
CA GLY A 186 2.10 49.33 8.56
C GLY A 186 1.34 48.00 8.47
N ILE A 187 1.87 47.01 7.75
CA ILE A 187 1.34 45.63 7.76
C ILE A 187 2.23 44.78 8.68
N ASN A 188 1.66 44.23 9.76
CA ASN A 188 2.36 43.31 10.65
C ASN A 188 2.24 41.86 10.15
N PRO A 189 3.34 41.19 9.71
CA PRO A 189 3.29 39.82 9.24
C PRO A 189 3.30 38.77 10.35
N ALA A 190 3.63 39.13 11.61
CA ALA A 190 3.80 38.17 12.69
C ALA A 190 2.57 37.28 12.98
N PRO A 191 1.31 37.79 12.92
CA PRO A 191 0.12 36.95 13.09
C PRO A 191 -0.04 35.85 12.03
N TYR A 192 0.68 35.97 10.90
CA TYR A 192 0.52 35.12 9.71
C TYR A 192 1.61 34.05 9.56
N TYR A 193 2.57 33.96 10.50
CA TYR A 193 3.64 32.96 10.40
C TYR A 193 3.18 31.52 10.65
N VAL A 194 2.17 31.35 11.50
CA VAL A 194 1.66 30.03 11.93
C VAL A 194 0.49 29.54 11.09
N CYS A 195 0.02 30.34 10.13
CA CYS A 195 -1.13 30.01 9.32
C CYS A 195 -0.86 30.19 7.84
N ARG A 196 -1.63 29.45 7.03
CA ARG A 196 -1.61 29.62 5.59
C ARG A 196 -2.25 30.96 5.25
N SER A 197 -1.58 31.75 4.43
CA SER A 197 -1.97 33.12 4.13
C SER A 197 -2.09 33.32 2.62
N GLY A 198 -3.15 34.01 2.21
CA GLY A 198 -3.35 34.50 0.86
C GLY A 198 -2.79 35.91 0.72
N ILE A 199 -1.92 36.11 -0.26
CA ILE A 199 -1.24 37.38 -0.51
C ILE A 199 -1.90 38.07 -1.70
N ARG A 200 -2.26 39.34 -1.53
CA ARG A 200 -2.68 40.22 -2.62
C ARG A 200 -1.67 41.34 -2.78
N GLY A 201 -1.29 41.63 -4.01
CA GLY A 201 -0.25 42.62 -4.27
C GLY A 201 0.08 42.76 -5.74
N ARG A 202 1.18 43.44 -6.04
CA ARG A 202 1.75 43.48 -7.38
C ARG A 202 2.89 42.46 -7.48
N VAL A 203 2.82 41.59 -8.48
CA VAL A 203 3.85 40.58 -8.75
C VAL A 203 4.82 41.13 -9.78
N ARG A 204 6.12 41.01 -9.51
CA ARG A 204 7.20 41.21 -10.48
C ARG A 204 8.26 40.13 -10.34
N TYR A 205 9.04 39.90 -11.39
CA TYR A 205 10.24 39.09 -11.28
C TYR A 205 11.40 39.96 -10.79
N SER A 206 12.23 39.42 -9.88
CA SER A 206 13.47 40.06 -9.44
C SER A 206 14.64 39.20 -9.87
N GLU A 207 15.47 39.74 -10.76
CA GLU A 207 16.71 39.09 -11.23
C GLU A 207 17.68 38.84 -10.08
N GLU A 208 17.79 39.79 -9.14
CA GLU A 208 18.66 39.69 -7.97
C GLU A 208 18.31 38.49 -7.08
N LEU A 209 17.02 38.21 -6.90
CA LEU A 209 16.52 37.08 -6.12
C LEU A 209 16.31 35.81 -6.96
N ARG A 210 16.42 35.92 -8.28
CA ARG A 210 16.01 34.92 -9.28
C ARG A 210 14.64 34.31 -9.00
N SER A 211 13.73 35.13 -8.47
CA SER A 211 12.46 34.68 -7.91
C SER A 211 11.38 35.76 -8.06
N ARG A 212 10.12 35.36 -7.84
CA ARG A 212 8.98 36.29 -7.83
C ARG A 212 9.08 37.16 -6.58
N LEU A 213 8.98 38.46 -6.77
CA LEU A 213 8.84 39.45 -5.71
C LEU A 213 7.42 40.01 -5.74
N ILE A 214 6.74 39.98 -4.59
CA ILE A 214 5.38 40.49 -4.45
C ILE A 214 5.41 41.69 -3.52
N THR A 215 5.05 42.86 -4.04
CA THR A 215 4.79 44.04 -3.21
C THR A 215 3.40 43.89 -2.62
N VAL A 216 3.34 43.62 -1.32
CA VAL A 216 2.12 43.21 -0.61
C VAL A 216 1.21 44.41 -0.39
N ARG A 217 -0.06 44.26 -0.80
CA ARG A 217 -1.15 45.20 -0.50
C ARG A 217 -1.97 44.74 0.69
N ASP A 218 -2.24 43.44 0.76
CA ASP A 218 -3.12 42.83 1.76
C ASP A 218 -2.72 41.36 2.02
N ILE A 219 -2.90 40.92 3.26
CA ILE A 219 -2.61 39.56 3.73
C ILE A 219 -3.87 39.02 4.40
N VAL A 220 -4.40 37.94 3.86
CA VAL A 220 -5.61 37.30 4.37
C VAL A 220 -5.25 35.95 4.97
N ARG A 221 -5.66 35.71 6.21
CA ARG A 221 -5.57 34.38 6.81
C ARG A 221 -6.52 33.43 6.09
N LEU A 222 -6.00 32.31 5.62
CA LEU A 222 -6.81 31.23 5.08
C LEU A 222 -6.97 30.21 6.19
N GLU A 223 -8.16 30.17 6.78
CA GLU A 223 -8.51 29.13 7.75
C GLU A 223 -8.50 27.77 7.06
N GLY A 224 -7.84 26.81 7.72
CA GLY A 224 -7.96 25.40 7.39
C GLY A 224 -9.24 24.89 8.05
N ASP A 225 -10.19 24.47 7.24
CA ASP A 225 -11.21 23.51 7.69
C ASP A 225 -10.55 22.13 7.76
#